data_AF-A0A641RV98-F1
#
_entry.id   AF-A0A641RV98-F1
#
_cell.length_a   1.000
_cell.length_b   1.000
_cell.length_c   1.000
_cell.angle_alpha   90.00
_cell.angle_beta   90.00
_cell.angle_gamma   90.00
#
_symmetry.space_group_name_H-M   'P 1'
#
loop_
_entity.id
_entity.type
_entity.pdbx_description
1 polymer ?
#
loop_
_entity_poly.entity_id
_entity_poly.type
_entity_poly.pdbx_seq_one_letter_code
_entity_poly.pdbx_strand_id
1 'polypeptide(L)'
;MKKIIVFFLGLTFCATFLFAQDIERNVKERLTDYFNQYTATAKISTPKLNSFDINYDRKTIAIYASESFAYQPFRPETVENIYNQVKELLPGPVHYYQLTIYADGKPIEDLVPNFYRNKKKDKERLSLNVDYKGAPWVKNTSRPNEISRGLQDRHIAIWQSHGNYFKNDKNEWGWQRPRLFCTTEDMFTQSFVLPYVIPMLENAGAIVYTPRERDTQKNEIIVDNDTPNASLYLEMGGKKINWANAPVRGFAQKKTIYKDGENPFTDGTCRFIPTERKKKKNKDQVFAEWVPTLPATGKYAVYVSYQTLPNSVSDAKYLVFHNGGVTEFKVNQKIGGGTWVYLGTFEFDKGSNDYGMVVLSNESSEHGVVCADAVRFG
;
A
#
# COMPACT_ATOMS: atom_id res chain seq x y z
N MET A 1 3.59 80.32 -7.09
CA MET A 1 2.79 79.25 -6.45
C MET A 1 3.11 77.83 -6.96
N LYS A 2 3.23 77.56 -8.27
CA LYS A 2 3.55 76.20 -8.79
C LYS A 2 4.89 75.61 -8.32
N LYS A 3 5.97 76.40 -8.15
CA LYS A 3 7.28 75.90 -7.69
C LYS A 3 7.31 75.48 -6.21
N ILE A 4 6.47 76.07 -5.36
CA ILE A 4 6.38 75.75 -3.92
C ILE A 4 5.63 74.43 -3.71
N ILE A 5 4.59 74.18 -4.50
CA ILE A 5 3.80 72.93 -4.44
C ILE A 5 4.64 71.71 -4.85
N VAL A 6 5.48 71.83 -5.89
CA VAL A 6 6.38 70.74 -6.32
C VAL A 6 7.47 70.44 -5.28
N PHE A 7 8.00 71.47 -4.61
CA PHE A 7 8.98 71.30 -3.54
C PHE A 7 8.38 70.65 -2.28
N PHE A 8 7.15 71.03 -1.90
CA PHE A 8 6.41 70.38 -0.82
C PHE A 8 6.02 68.94 -1.16
N LEU A 9 5.59 68.64 -2.40
CA LEU A 9 5.34 67.26 -2.83
C LEU A 9 6.62 66.40 -2.79
N GLY A 10 7.76 66.95 -3.21
CA GLY A 10 9.06 66.28 -3.16
C GLY A 10 9.54 66.01 -1.73
N LEU A 11 9.34 66.96 -0.80
CA LEU A 11 9.66 66.80 0.62
C LEU A 11 8.76 65.74 1.30
N THR A 12 7.47 65.72 0.98
CA THR A 12 6.57 64.67 1.49
C THR A 12 6.92 63.30 0.93
N PHE A 13 7.30 63.20 -0.35
CA PHE A 13 7.73 61.93 -0.97
C PHE A 13 9.05 61.42 -0.38
N CYS A 14 10.03 62.30 -0.18
CA CYS A 14 11.30 61.95 0.48
C CYS A 14 11.12 61.53 1.93
N ALA A 15 10.26 62.22 2.69
CA ALA A 15 9.98 61.87 4.08
C ALA A 15 9.29 60.50 4.21
N THR A 16 8.33 60.18 3.32
CA THR A 16 7.70 58.84 3.29
C THR A 16 8.67 57.75 2.87
N PHE A 17 9.61 58.03 1.95
CA PHE A 17 10.63 57.07 1.52
C PHE A 17 11.64 56.75 2.63
N LEU A 18 12.11 57.77 3.36
CA LEU A 18 13.04 57.60 4.49
C LEU A 18 12.38 56.81 5.62
N PHE A 19 11.11 57.10 5.94
CA PHE A 19 10.36 56.39 6.97
C PHE A 19 10.11 54.91 6.61
N ALA A 20 9.87 54.61 5.32
CA ALA A 20 9.72 53.23 4.84
C ALA A 20 11.05 52.45 4.93
N GLN A 21 12.17 53.06 4.55
CA GLN A 21 13.51 52.43 4.67
C GLN A 21 13.89 52.09 6.12
N ASP A 22 13.57 52.97 7.08
CA ASP A 22 13.83 52.69 8.50
C ASP A 22 12.97 51.54 9.05
N ILE A 23 11.72 51.41 8.57
CA ILE A 23 10.84 50.29 8.92
C ILE A 23 11.39 48.97 8.37
N GLU A 24 11.78 48.92 7.10
CA GLU A 24 12.32 47.71 6.47
C GLU A 24 13.61 47.25 7.14
N ARG A 25 14.52 48.16 7.49
CA ARG A 25 15.74 47.81 8.25
C ARG A 25 15.39 47.18 9.60
N ASN A 26 14.46 47.79 10.33
CA ASN A 26 14.04 47.31 11.65
C ASN A 26 13.35 45.93 11.56
N VAL A 27 12.48 45.72 10.58
CA VAL A 27 11.87 44.42 10.29
C VAL A 27 12.95 43.38 10.00
N LYS A 28 13.91 43.70 9.13
CA LYS A 28 15.00 42.80 8.76
C LYS A 28 15.81 42.35 9.97
N GLU A 29 16.24 43.28 10.81
CA GLU A 29 17.02 43.00 12.02
C GLU A 29 16.27 42.07 12.97
N ARG A 30 15.03 42.42 13.34
CA ARG A 30 14.21 41.63 14.27
C ARG A 30 13.90 40.22 13.76
N LEU A 31 13.59 40.10 12.47
CA LEU A 31 13.32 38.79 11.86
C LEU A 31 14.59 37.95 11.78
N THR A 32 15.73 38.56 11.42
CA THR A 32 17.02 37.87 11.39
C THR A 32 17.38 37.31 12.75
N ASP A 33 17.22 38.11 13.81
CA ASP A 33 17.47 37.69 15.19
C ASP A 33 16.53 36.57 15.62
N TYR A 34 15.23 36.68 15.32
CA TYR A 34 14.25 35.65 15.62
C TYR A 34 14.62 34.30 15.01
N PHE A 35 14.90 34.24 13.70
CA PHE A 35 15.21 32.98 13.04
C PHE A 35 16.55 32.39 13.50
N ASN A 36 17.57 33.24 13.74
CA ASN A 36 18.87 32.78 14.25
C ASN A 36 18.79 32.21 15.67
N GLN A 37 17.87 32.71 16.50
CA GLN A 37 17.65 32.25 17.87
C GLN A 37 16.51 31.22 17.98
N TYR A 38 15.84 30.91 16.87
CA TYR A 38 14.71 30.00 16.86
C TYR A 38 15.16 28.59 17.25
N THR A 39 14.46 28.01 18.22
CA THR A 39 14.70 26.64 18.70
C THR A 39 13.49 25.77 18.42
N ALA A 40 13.65 24.84 17.48
CA ALA A 40 12.62 23.84 17.20
C ALA A 40 12.68 22.70 18.21
N THR A 41 11.56 21.99 18.40
CA THR A 41 11.54 20.75 19.19
C THR A 41 12.33 19.62 18.52
N ALA A 42 12.39 19.61 17.18
CA ALA A 42 13.15 18.64 16.41
C ALA A 42 14.59 19.11 16.18
N LYS A 43 15.53 18.17 16.05
CA LYS A 43 16.91 18.45 15.65
C LYS A 43 16.95 18.86 14.18
N ILE A 44 16.93 20.17 13.93
CA ILE A 44 17.06 20.77 12.60
C ILE A 44 18.29 21.68 12.55
N SER A 45 18.76 21.99 11.35
CA SER A 45 19.71 23.08 11.16
C SER A 45 19.05 24.42 11.53
N THR A 46 19.82 25.33 12.15
CA THR A 46 19.30 26.64 12.55
C THR A 46 18.62 27.35 11.37
N PRO A 47 17.34 27.74 11.51
CA PRO A 47 16.62 28.50 10.51
C PRO A 47 17.24 29.87 10.24
N LYS A 48 17.04 30.41 9.04
CA LYS A 48 17.47 31.75 8.66
C LYS A 48 16.35 32.48 7.95
N LEU A 49 16.39 33.81 8.01
CA LEU A 49 15.61 34.67 7.14
C LEU A 49 16.26 34.69 5.74
N ASN A 50 15.53 34.30 4.71
CA ASN A 50 15.98 34.46 3.32
C ASN A 50 15.62 35.85 2.78
N SER A 51 14.35 36.22 2.90
CA SER A 51 13.82 37.52 2.46
C SER A 51 12.47 37.82 3.13
N PHE A 52 11.98 39.04 2.95
CA PHE A 52 10.61 39.42 3.29
C PHE A 52 10.14 40.48 2.30
N ASP A 53 8.84 40.53 2.04
CA ASP A 53 8.21 41.51 1.16
C ASP A 53 7.08 42.21 1.90
N ILE A 54 7.11 43.54 1.93
CA ILE A 54 6.07 44.38 2.52
C ILE A 54 5.28 45.03 1.39
N ASN A 55 3.98 44.80 1.36
CA ASN A 55 3.07 45.50 0.45
C ASN A 55 2.21 46.47 1.26
N TYR A 56 2.58 47.76 1.21
CA TYR A 56 1.91 48.83 1.93
C TYR A 56 0.48 49.09 1.43
N ASP A 57 0.25 48.94 0.11
CA ASP A 57 -1.07 49.15 -0.50
C ASP A 57 -2.08 48.08 -0.07
N ARG A 58 -1.65 46.82 -0.07
CA ARG A 58 -2.47 45.66 0.32
C ARG A 58 -2.44 45.39 1.82
N LYS A 59 -1.58 46.09 2.57
CA LYS A 59 -1.30 45.87 3.99
C LYS A 59 -0.98 44.40 4.29
N THR A 60 -0.03 43.84 3.54
CA THR A 60 0.44 42.46 3.70
C THR A 60 1.95 42.40 3.91
N ILE A 61 2.42 41.43 4.68
CA ILE A 61 3.84 41.07 4.80
C ILE A 61 4.01 39.57 4.55
N ALA A 62 4.90 39.23 3.61
CA ALA A 62 5.33 37.86 3.34
C ALA A 62 6.75 37.68 3.85
N ILE A 63 7.00 36.63 4.63
CA ILE A 63 8.33 36.32 5.19
C ILE A 63 8.77 34.98 4.62
N TYR A 64 9.99 34.90 4.11
CA TYR A 64 10.55 33.68 3.53
C TYR A 64 11.69 33.18 4.41
N ALA A 65 11.46 32.07 5.09
CA ALA A 65 12.46 31.38 5.89
C ALA A 65 13.23 30.34 5.04
N SER A 66 14.39 29.93 5.55
CA SER A 66 15.18 28.85 4.96
C SER A 66 14.42 27.51 4.97
N GLU A 67 14.76 26.62 4.03
CA GLU A 67 14.18 25.28 3.92
C GLU A 67 14.30 24.48 5.22
N SER A 68 15.39 24.69 5.99
CA SER A 68 15.57 24.06 7.30
C SER A 68 14.43 24.32 8.28
N PHE A 69 13.72 25.45 8.16
CA PHE A 69 12.54 25.75 8.98
C PHE A 69 11.37 24.80 8.71
N ALA A 70 11.29 24.24 7.50
CA ALA A 70 10.25 23.28 7.11
C ALA A 70 10.47 21.87 7.68
N TYR A 71 11.69 21.57 8.16
CA TYR A 71 12.07 20.23 8.63
C TYR A 71 11.59 19.90 10.05
N GLN A 72 10.90 20.82 10.70
CA GLN A 72 10.26 20.59 11.99
C GLN A 72 8.80 20.13 11.84
N PRO A 73 8.25 19.39 12.82
CA PRO A 73 6.84 19.03 12.80
C PRO A 73 5.96 20.26 13.07
N PHE A 74 5.08 20.60 12.13
CA PHE A 74 4.06 21.63 12.32
C PHE A 74 2.73 21.06 12.80
N ARG A 75 2.21 21.66 13.87
CA ARG A 75 0.86 21.49 14.41
C ARG A 75 0.11 22.84 14.39
N PRO A 76 -1.23 22.84 14.42
CA PRO A 76 -2.00 24.09 14.47
C PRO A 76 -1.52 25.05 15.57
N GLU A 77 -1.24 24.53 16.77
CA GLU A 77 -0.82 25.32 17.92
C GLU A 77 0.59 25.89 17.74
N THR A 78 1.52 25.10 17.18
CA THR A 78 2.88 25.59 16.91
C THR A 78 2.90 26.65 15.83
N VAL A 79 2.05 26.52 14.80
CA VAL A 79 1.91 27.51 13.73
C VAL A 79 1.35 28.81 14.31
N GLU A 80 0.28 28.72 15.09
CA GLU A 80 -0.33 29.88 15.75
C GLU A 80 0.69 30.60 16.67
N ASN A 81 1.45 29.85 17.46
CA ASN A 81 2.50 30.41 18.32
C ASN A 81 3.59 31.14 17.52
N ILE A 82 4.06 30.57 16.40
CA ILE A 82 5.05 31.22 15.52
C ILE A 82 4.47 32.51 14.94
N TYR A 83 3.23 32.48 14.42
CA TYR A 83 2.57 33.67 13.88
C TYR A 83 2.42 34.76 14.95
N ASN A 84 2.04 34.42 16.18
CA ASN A 84 1.91 35.36 17.27
C ASN A 84 3.26 35.98 17.66
N GLN A 85 4.30 35.16 17.84
CA GLN A 85 5.66 35.62 18.14
C GLN A 85 6.17 36.58 17.06
N VAL A 86 6.06 36.21 15.79
CA VAL A 86 6.52 37.05 14.68
C VAL A 86 5.71 38.33 14.59
N LYS A 87 4.38 38.27 14.79
CA LYS A 87 3.53 39.46 14.78
C LYS A 87 3.91 40.44 15.89
N GLU A 88 4.17 39.97 17.11
CA GLU A 88 4.61 40.81 18.23
C GLU A 88 5.98 41.46 17.98
N LEU A 89 6.85 40.82 17.19
CA LEU A 89 8.14 41.37 16.80
C LEU A 89 8.01 42.50 15.77
N LEU A 90 6.99 42.50 14.92
CA LEU A 90 6.86 43.48 13.84
C LEU A 90 6.59 44.90 14.37
N PRO A 91 7.27 45.93 13.84
CA PRO A 91 7.08 47.31 14.26
C PRO A 91 5.78 47.93 13.72
N GLY A 92 5.20 48.84 14.50
CA GLY A 92 4.26 49.91 14.11
C GLY A 92 3.29 49.56 12.97
N PRO A 93 3.34 50.24 11.80
CA PRO A 93 2.31 50.05 10.78
C PRO A 93 2.24 48.61 10.27
N VAL A 94 3.37 47.89 10.25
CA VAL A 94 3.48 46.53 9.70
C VAL A 94 2.95 45.47 10.67
N HIS A 95 2.93 45.75 11.98
CA HIS A 95 2.31 44.88 13.00
C HIS A 95 0.84 44.56 12.68
N TYR A 96 0.15 45.50 12.04
CA TYR A 96 -1.26 45.38 11.67
C TYR A 96 -1.48 44.79 10.27
N TYR A 97 -0.42 44.41 9.57
CA TYR A 97 -0.53 43.84 8.23
C TYR A 97 -0.88 42.35 8.31
N GLN A 98 -1.53 41.86 7.25
CA GLN A 98 -1.74 40.43 7.10
C GLN A 98 -0.40 39.74 6.88
N LEU A 99 -0.02 38.88 7.84
CA LEU A 99 1.24 38.15 7.84
C LEU A 99 1.06 36.76 7.21
N THR A 100 2.01 36.37 6.36
CA THR A 100 2.18 35.00 5.89
C THR A 100 3.65 34.62 5.97
N ILE A 101 3.95 33.47 6.59
CA ILE A 101 5.31 32.96 6.73
C ILE A 101 5.45 31.74 5.82
N TYR A 102 6.46 31.78 4.95
CA TYR A 102 6.77 30.74 3.98
C TYR A 102 8.03 29.99 4.39
N ALA A 103 7.99 28.67 4.22
CA ALA A 103 9.15 27.79 4.27
C ALA A 103 8.99 26.71 3.20
N ASP A 104 10.09 26.35 2.55
CA ASP A 104 10.07 25.38 1.43
C ASP A 104 8.99 25.72 0.37
N GLY A 105 8.89 27.01 0.04
CA GLY A 105 7.96 27.54 -0.96
C GLY A 105 6.48 27.53 -0.58
N LYS A 106 6.11 27.13 0.65
CA LYS A 106 4.71 27.04 1.10
C LYS A 106 4.46 27.81 2.40
N PRO A 107 3.23 28.34 2.62
CA PRO A 107 2.84 28.84 3.93
C PRO A 107 3.02 27.76 5.00
N ILE A 108 3.53 28.12 6.18
CA ILE A 108 3.83 27.14 7.24
C ILE A 108 2.59 26.41 7.76
N GLU A 109 1.40 27.03 7.67
CA GLU A 109 0.12 26.38 7.93
C GLU A 109 -0.18 25.22 6.97
N ASP A 110 0.37 25.25 5.76
CA ASP A 110 0.20 24.17 4.78
C ASP A 110 1.15 22.99 5.03
N LEU A 111 2.19 23.20 5.83
CA LEU A 111 3.08 22.13 6.29
C LEU A 111 2.43 21.26 7.38
N VAL A 112 1.33 21.71 8.00
CA VAL A 112 0.54 20.90 8.94
C VAL A 112 -0.08 19.70 8.21
N PRO A 113 0.23 18.45 8.59
CA PRO A 113 -0.39 17.27 8.00
C PRO A 113 -1.92 17.27 8.15
N ASN A 114 -2.64 16.78 7.14
CA ASN A 114 -4.11 16.69 7.15
C ASN A 114 -4.68 15.96 8.37
N PHE A 115 -3.91 15.04 8.96
CA PHE A 115 -4.27 14.34 10.19
C PHE A 115 -4.48 15.29 11.38
N TYR A 116 -3.69 16.36 11.48
CA TYR A 116 -3.75 17.34 12.57
C TYR A 116 -4.62 18.57 12.25
N ARG A 117 -5.20 18.67 11.05
CA ARG A 117 -6.02 19.83 10.66
C ARG A 117 -7.46 19.66 11.15
N ASN A 118 -7.92 20.57 12.02
CA ASN A 118 -9.28 20.54 12.59
C ASN A 118 -10.37 21.16 11.68
N LYS A 119 -9.99 22.08 10.78
CA LYS A 119 -10.94 22.86 9.96
C LYS A 119 -10.90 22.45 8.49
N LYS A 120 -9.91 22.95 7.75
CA LYS A 120 -9.79 22.79 6.30
C LYS A 120 -8.65 21.84 5.98
N LYS A 121 -9.00 20.60 5.62
CA LYS A 121 -8.05 19.66 5.04
C LYS A 121 -7.63 20.15 3.66
N ASP A 122 -6.34 20.00 3.36
CA ASP A 122 -5.80 20.19 2.03
C ASP A 122 -6.27 19.03 1.14
N LYS A 123 -7.13 19.35 0.17
CA LYS A 123 -7.70 18.34 -0.75
C LYS A 123 -6.67 17.81 -1.74
N GLU A 124 -5.62 18.56 -2.06
CA GLU A 124 -4.56 18.12 -2.98
C GLU A 124 -3.71 17.01 -2.36
N ARG A 125 -3.65 16.97 -1.02
CA ARG A 125 -2.97 15.93 -0.24
C ARG A 125 -3.88 14.79 0.17
N LEU A 126 -5.13 14.77 -0.29
CA LEU A 126 -6.03 13.63 -0.11
C LEU A 126 -6.01 12.80 -1.40
N SER A 127 -5.75 11.51 -1.26
CA SER A 127 -5.99 10.57 -2.35
C SER A 127 -7.51 10.38 -2.50
N LEU A 128 -8.15 11.32 -3.20
CA LEU A 128 -9.57 11.27 -3.54
C LEU A 128 -9.79 10.33 -4.74
N ASN A 129 -10.91 9.60 -4.75
CA ASN A 129 -11.35 8.75 -5.87
C ASN A 129 -10.42 7.58 -6.26
N VAL A 130 -9.55 7.13 -5.37
CA VAL A 130 -8.68 5.95 -5.58
C VAL A 130 -9.28 4.64 -5.07
N ASP A 131 -10.56 4.64 -4.68
CA ASP A 131 -11.24 3.43 -4.23
C ASP A 131 -11.46 2.47 -5.40
N TYR A 132 -11.07 1.21 -5.19
CA TYR A 132 -11.29 0.16 -6.15
C TYR A 132 -12.78 -0.21 -6.18
N LYS A 133 -13.38 -0.21 -7.38
CA LYS A 133 -14.82 -0.46 -7.57
C LYS A 133 -15.14 -1.86 -8.12
N GLY A 134 -14.12 -2.65 -8.44
CA GLY A 134 -14.29 -3.98 -9.01
C GLY A 134 -14.41 -5.07 -7.95
N ALA A 135 -14.56 -6.32 -8.38
CA ALA A 135 -14.47 -7.46 -7.47
C ALA A 135 -13.01 -7.66 -7.02
N PRO A 136 -12.75 -7.81 -5.70
CA PRO A 136 -11.41 -8.09 -5.19
C PRO A 136 -10.87 -9.41 -5.74
N TRP A 137 -9.55 -9.56 -5.85
CA TRP A 137 -8.97 -10.85 -6.30
C TRP A 137 -9.23 -11.96 -5.30
N VAL A 138 -9.08 -11.65 -4.00
CA VAL A 138 -9.37 -12.55 -2.88
C VAL A 138 -10.11 -11.74 -1.81
N LYS A 139 -11.22 -12.28 -1.30
CA LYS A 139 -11.95 -11.74 -0.15
C LYS A 139 -12.13 -12.82 0.91
N ASN A 140 -11.53 -12.62 2.09
CA ASN A 140 -11.79 -13.45 3.27
C ASN A 140 -13.17 -13.08 3.84
N THR A 141 -14.16 -13.96 3.66
CA THR A 141 -15.53 -13.74 4.14
C THR A 141 -15.74 -14.17 5.58
N SER A 142 -14.79 -14.92 6.18
CA SER A 142 -14.79 -15.22 7.62
C SER A 142 -14.23 -14.07 8.47
N ARG A 143 -13.65 -13.03 7.86
CA ARG A 143 -13.20 -11.83 8.58
C ARG A 143 -14.41 -11.12 9.21
N PRO A 144 -14.38 -10.80 10.52
CA PRO A 144 -15.55 -10.27 11.23
C PRO A 144 -15.85 -8.79 10.93
N ASN A 145 -14.98 -8.10 10.19
CA ASN A 145 -15.05 -6.66 9.98
C ASN A 145 -14.66 -6.26 8.55
N GLU A 146 -15.28 -5.17 8.05
CA GLU A 146 -14.89 -4.48 6.83
C GLU A 146 -14.05 -3.24 7.14
N ILE A 147 -13.06 -2.92 6.30
CA ILE A 147 -12.16 -1.79 6.52
C ILE A 147 -12.69 -0.54 5.82
N SER A 148 -13.40 0.33 6.55
CA SER A 148 -14.04 1.52 5.97
C SER A 148 -13.10 2.71 5.72
N ARG A 149 -11.92 2.74 6.35
CA ARG A 149 -10.97 3.87 6.29
C ARG A 149 -9.54 3.40 6.09
N GLY A 150 -9.35 2.50 5.12
CA GLY A 150 -8.05 1.90 4.80
C GLY A 150 -7.90 1.63 3.31
N LEU A 151 -7.32 0.47 3.00
CA LEU A 151 -6.97 0.00 1.66
C LEU A 151 -7.91 -1.11 1.17
N GLN A 152 -9.14 -1.16 1.69
CA GLN A 152 -10.12 -2.20 1.38
C GLN A 152 -10.23 -2.46 -0.12
N ASP A 153 -10.08 -3.74 -0.48
CA ASP A 153 -10.19 -4.30 -1.82
C ASP A 153 -9.16 -3.79 -2.84
N ARG A 154 -8.15 -3.01 -2.40
CA ARG A 154 -7.10 -2.50 -3.28
C ARG A 154 -5.99 -3.51 -3.48
N HIS A 155 -5.57 -3.70 -4.73
CA HIS A 155 -4.43 -4.56 -5.07
C HIS A 155 -3.12 -3.79 -4.98
N ILE A 156 -2.15 -4.34 -4.25
CA ILE A 156 -0.81 -3.76 -4.12
C ILE A 156 0.20 -4.84 -4.47
N ALA A 157 1.01 -4.60 -5.50
CA ALA A 157 2.14 -5.43 -5.80
C ALA A 157 3.39 -4.89 -5.07
N ILE A 158 4.04 -5.74 -4.29
CA ILE A 158 5.23 -5.38 -3.50
C ILE A 158 6.37 -6.30 -3.87
N TRP A 159 7.48 -5.68 -4.26
CA TRP A 159 8.78 -6.32 -4.33
C TRP A 159 9.47 -6.08 -3.00
N GLN A 160 9.75 -7.15 -2.26
CA GLN A 160 10.37 -7.03 -0.94
C GLN A 160 11.82 -6.53 -0.97
N SER A 161 12.41 -6.41 -2.15
CA SER A 161 13.76 -5.90 -2.45
C SER A 161 14.05 -6.00 -3.96
N HIS A 162 15.16 -5.40 -4.42
CA HIS A 162 15.73 -5.66 -5.75
C HIS A 162 16.24 -7.10 -5.90
N GLY A 163 16.66 -7.73 -4.80
CA GLY A 163 17.19 -9.09 -4.84
C GLY A 163 18.52 -9.19 -5.61
N ASN A 164 18.88 -10.42 -5.99
CA ASN A 164 20.06 -10.67 -6.81
C ASN A 164 19.64 -10.50 -8.26
N TYR A 165 20.22 -9.55 -8.98
CA TYR A 165 19.83 -9.25 -10.35
C TYR A 165 21.05 -9.35 -11.27
N PHE A 166 20.77 -9.53 -12.56
CA PHE A 166 21.81 -9.60 -13.57
C PHE A 166 22.30 -8.19 -13.93
N LYS A 167 23.59 -7.94 -13.74
CA LYS A 167 24.24 -6.67 -14.05
C LYS A 167 24.80 -6.71 -15.46
N ASN A 168 24.07 -6.15 -16.41
CA ASN A 168 24.41 -6.18 -17.84
C ASN A 168 25.81 -5.62 -18.15
N ASP A 169 26.22 -4.56 -17.44
CA ASP A 169 27.53 -3.91 -17.59
C ASP A 169 28.70 -4.80 -17.12
N LYS A 170 28.42 -5.74 -16.21
CA LYS A 170 29.41 -6.66 -15.63
C LYS A 170 29.27 -8.10 -16.11
N ASN A 171 28.20 -8.41 -16.83
CA ASN A 171 27.85 -9.76 -17.26
C ASN A 171 27.85 -10.79 -16.11
N GLU A 172 27.39 -10.38 -14.92
CA GLU A 172 27.37 -11.20 -13.71
C GLU A 172 26.09 -10.98 -12.89
N TRP A 173 25.73 -11.96 -12.06
CA TRP A 173 24.70 -11.78 -11.04
C TRP A 173 25.27 -11.10 -9.80
N GLY A 174 24.62 -10.06 -9.31
CA GLY A 174 25.00 -9.45 -8.04
C GLY A 174 23.92 -8.58 -7.41
N TRP A 175 24.15 -8.23 -6.14
CA TRP A 175 23.31 -7.30 -5.38
C TRP A 175 23.56 -5.85 -5.78
N GLN A 176 22.57 -4.98 -5.65
CA GLN A 176 22.69 -3.56 -6.00
C GLN A 176 23.58 -2.85 -4.98
N ARG A 177 23.37 -3.18 -3.70
CA ARG A 177 24.09 -2.63 -2.56
C ARG A 177 25.27 -3.51 -2.19
N PRO A 178 26.42 -2.91 -1.83
CA PRO A 178 27.59 -3.67 -1.40
C PRO A 178 27.30 -4.36 -0.06
N ARG A 179 28.14 -5.34 0.28
CA ARG A 179 28.16 -5.92 1.63
C ARG A 179 28.69 -4.88 2.61
N LEU A 180 27.87 -4.50 3.59
CA LEU A 180 28.21 -3.55 4.65
C LEU A 180 27.98 -4.24 6.01
N PHE A 181 29.00 -4.29 6.86
CA PHE A 181 28.90 -4.89 8.20
C PHE A 181 28.32 -6.32 8.22
N CYS A 182 28.77 -7.18 7.28
CA CYS A 182 28.25 -8.54 7.09
C CYS A 182 26.77 -8.63 6.69
N THR A 183 26.14 -7.51 6.31
CA THR A 183 24.77 -7.44 5.80
C THR A 183 24.74 -7.01 4.33
N THR A 184 23.66 -7.34 3.63
CA THR A 184 23.33 -6.80 2.31
C THR A 184 21.91 -6.23 2.39
N GLU A 185 21.75 -4.93 2.14
CA GLU A 185 20.44 -4.23 2.20
C GLU A 185 19.39 -4.93 1.33
N ASP A 186 19.81 -5.43 0.16
CA ASP A 186 18.96 -6.15 -0.80
C ASP A 186 18.43 -7.52 -0.28
N MET A 187 18.99 -8.01 0.83
CA MET A 187 18.49 -9.19 1.56
C MET A 187 17.76 -8.80 2.84
N PHE A 188 18.28 -7.80 3.55
CA PHE A 188 17.75 -7.34 4.83
C PHE A 188 16.31 -6.81 4.72
N THR A 189 15.98 -6.14 3.63
CA THR A 189 14.64 -5.59 3.35
C THR A 189 13.51 -6.62 3.48
N GLN A 190 13.76 -7.86 3.07
CA GLN A 190 12.79 -8.95 3.21
C GLN A 190 12.40 -9.23 4.67
N SER A 191 13.32 -9.04 5.63
CA SER A 191 13.11 -9.39 7.04
C SER A 191 12.09 -8.50 7.74
N PHE A 192 11.76 -7.34 7.17
CA PHE A 192 10.69 -6.48 7.68
C PHE A 192 9.52 -6.32 6.73
N VAL A 193 9.71 -6.51 5.41
CA VAL A 193 8.60 -6.47 4.47
C VAL A 193 7.64 -7.65 4.68
N LEU A 194 8.16 -8.88 4.80
CA LEU A 194 7.32 -10.07 4.93
C LEU A 194 6.55 -10.13 6.26
N PRO A 195 7.18 -10.00 7.45
CA PRO A 195 6.45 -10.14 8.71
C PRO A 195 5.71 -8.88 9.17
N TYR A 196 6.00 -7.69 8.60
CA TYR A 196 5.38 -6.44 9.05
C TYR A 196 4.65 -5.70 7.94
N VAL A 197 5.32 -5.27 6.88
CA VAL A 197 4.72 -4.38 5.87
C VAL A 197 3.55 -5.05 5.15
N ILE A 198 3.74 -6.28 4.65
CA ILE A 198 2.67 -7.02 3.97
C ILE A 198 1.47 -7.24 4.90
N PRO A 199 1.63 -7.79 6.13
CA PRO A 199 0.53 -7.92 7.07
C PRO A 199 -0.15 -6.59 7.43
N MET A 200 0.61 -5.48 7.54
CA MET A 200 0.01 -4.16 7.81
C MET A 200 -0.93 -3.72 6.68
N LEU A 201 -0.54 -3.95 5.43
CA LEU A 201 -1.36 -3.62 4.26
C LEU A 201 -2.60 -4.52 4.15
N GLU A 202 -2.43 -5.82 4.36
CA GLU A 202 -3.54 -6.79 4.37
C GLU A 202 -4.53 -6.51 5.52
N ASN A 203 -4.02 -6.16 6.69
CA ASN A 203 -4.84 -5.73 7.83
C ASN A 203 -5.57 -4.42 7.54
N ALA A 204 -4.96 -3.52 6.76
CA ALA A 204 -5.61 -2.32 6.23
C ALA A 204 -6.62 -2.63 5.09
N GLY A 205 -6.77 -3.89 4.67
CA GLY A 205 -7.77 -4.33 3.69
C GLY A 205 -7.24 -4.50 2.26
N ALA A 206 -5.94 -4.30 2.04
CA ALA A 206 -5.32 -4.51 0.74
C ALA A 206 -5.19 -6.00 0.40
N ILE A 207 -5.13 -6.29 -0.89
CA ILE A 207 -4.76 -7.59 -1.44
C ILE A 207 -3.33 -7.46 -1.94
N VAL A 208 -2.40 -8.11 -1.26
CA VAL A 208 -0.98 -7.95 -1.56
C VAL A 208 -0.50 -9.10 -2.43
N TYR A 209 0.07 -8.75 -3.58
CA TYR A 209 0.81 -9.68 -4.43
C TYR A 209 2.31 -9.45 -4.25
N THR A 210 3.07 -10.54 -4.17
CA THR A 210 4.52 -10.50 -4.20
C THR A 210 5.02 -11.49 -5.25
N PRO A 211 5.96 -11.08 -6.12
CA PRO A 211 6.50 -11.94 -7.18
C PRO A 211 7.48 -13.00 -6.65
N ARG A 212 7.88 -12.89 -5.38
CA ARG A 212 8.74 -13.83 -4.68
C ARG A 212 7.99 -14.45 -3.52
N GLU A 213 8.33 -15.69 -3.21
CA GLU A 213 7.74 -16.46 -2.12
C GLU A 213 7.75 -15.65 -0.80
N ARG A 214 6.60 -15.66 -0.13
CA ARG A 214 6.40 -14.99 1.16
C ARG A 214 6.36 -15.96 2.33
N ASP A 215 6.11 -17.25 2.09
CA ASP A 215 6.21 -18.25 3.13
C ASP A 215 7.68 -18.56 3.43
N THR A 216 7.96 -18.70 4.71
CA THR A 216 9.28 -19.11 5.21
C THR A 216 9.29 -20.55 5.70
N GLN A 217 8.13 -21.20 5.69
CA GLN A 217 8.00 -22.65 5.83
C GLN A 217 8.81 -23.34 4.74
N LYS A 218 9.55 -24.39 5.11
CA LYS A 218 10.45 -25.11 4.18
C LYS A 218 9.80 -26.31 3.52
N ASN A 219 8.70 -26.79 4.09
CA ASN A 219 7.96 -27.91 3.56
C ASN A 219 6.93 -27.38 2.56
N GLU A 220 7.10 -27.71 1.29
CA GLU A 220 6.14 -27.41 0.22
C GLU A 220 5.44 -28.71 -0.20
N ILE A 221 4.10 -28.71 -0.18
CA ILE A 221 3.27 -29.79 -0.71
C ILE A 221 2.29 -29.18 -1.71
N ILE A 222 2.34 -29.63 -2.95
CA ILE A 222 1.40 -29.25 -4.00
C ILE A 222 0.48 -30.44 -4.27
N VAL A 223 -0.81 -30.18 -4.30
CA VAL A 223 -1.84 -31.15 -4.64
C VAL A 223 -2.48 -30.68 -5.95
N ASP A 224 -2.34 -31.47 -7.01
CA ASP A 224 -2.93 -31.23 -8.32
C ASP A 224 -3.60 -32.50 -8.85
N ASN A 225 -4.38 -32.38 -9.92
CA ASN A 225 -5.16 -33.49 -10.46
C ASN A 225 -4.40 -34.37 -11.48
N ASP A 226 -3.20 -33.99 -11.90
CA ASP A 226 -2.41 -34.69 -12.91
C ASP A 226 -1.26 -35.51 -12.33
N THR A 227 -0.73 -35.10 -11.17
CA THR A 227 0.51 -35.62 -10.59
C THR A 227 0.21 -36.48 -9.36
N PRO A 228 0.32 -37.82 -9.47
CA PRO A 228 0.13 -38.69 -8.32
C PRO A 228 1.18 -38.40 -7.26
N ASN A 229 0.75 -38.16 -6.03
CA ASN A 229 1.62 -38.07 -4.86
C ASN A 229 0.92 -38.66 -3.63
N ALA A 230 1.50 -38.48 -2.44
CA ALA A 230 0.92 -39.00 -1.19
C ALA A 230 -0.33 -38.24 -0.73
N SER A 231 -0.69 -37.14 -1.37
CA SER A 231 -1.85 -36.30 -1.08
C SER A 231 -3.05 -36.73 -1.92
N LEU A 232 -4.23 -36.25 -1.57
CA LEU A 232 -5.49 -36.60 -2.24
C LEU A 232 -6.08 -35.40 -2.96
N TYR A 233 -6.39 -35.61 -4.24
CA TYR A 233 -7.30 -34.76 -5.01
C TYR A 233 -8.60 -35.53 -5.28
N LEU A 234 -9.75 -34.90 -5.05
CA LEU A 234 -11.07 -35.52 -5.25
C LEU A 234 -12.05 -34.52 -5.88
N GLU A 235 -12.88 -35.01 -6.80
CA GLU A 235 -13.99 -34.28 -7.40
C GLU A 235 -15.31 -34.95 -7.03
N MET A 236 -16.26 -34.18 -6.49
CA MET A 236 -17.65 -34.59 -6.32
C MET A 236 -18.54 -33.82 -7.29
N GLY A 237 -19.12 -34.53 -8.25
CA GLY A 237 -20.17 -34.03 -9.16
C GLY A 237 -21.56 -34.10 -8.52
N GLY A 238 -22.52 -33.45 -9.17
CA GLY A 238 -23.95 -33.59 -8.84
C GLY A 238 -24.63 -34.62 -9.74
N LYS A 239 -25.88 -34.99 -9.43
CA LYS A 239 -26.66 -35.99 -10.21
C LYS A 239 -26.68 -35.79 -11.73
N LYS A 240 -26.53 -34.56 -12.22
CA LYS A 240 -26.61 -34.19 -13.65
C LYS A 240 -25.45 -33.34 -14.14
N ILE A 241 -24.49 -33.01 -13.28
CA ILE A 241 -23.37 -32.14 -13.61
C ILE A 241 -22.09 -32.78 -13.06
N ASN A 242 -21.08 -32.93 -13.91
CA ASN A 242 -19.79 -33.48 -13.53
C ASN A 242 -18.70 -32.48 -13.89
N TRP A 243 -17.57 -32.58 -13.19
CA TRP A 243 -16.36 -31.86 -13.55
C TRP A 243 -15.85 -32.33 -14.90
N ALA A 244 -15.36 -31.39 -15.71
CA ALA A 244 -14.82 -31.64 -17.03
C ALA A 244 -13.45 -30.99 -17.20
N ASN A 245 -12.65 -31.49 -18.14
CA ASN A 245 -11.41 -30.83 -18.54
C ASN A 245 -11.74 -29.51 -19.21
N ALA A 246 -11.12 -28.43 -18.74
CA ALA A 246 -11.19 -27.14 -19.41
C ALA A 246 -10.44 -27.19 -20.75
N PRO A 247 -10.78 -26.33 -21.72
CA PRO A 247 -10.13 -26.30 -23.03
C PRO A 247 -8.74 -25.63 -23.00
N VAL A 248 -8.16 -25.43 -21.82
CA VAL A 248 -6.86 -24.78 -21.58
C VAL A 248 -6.00 -25.64 -20.67
N ARG A 249 -4.69 -25.45 -20.74
CA ARG A 249 -3.72 -26.18 -19.91
C ARG A 249 -3.74 -25.66 -18.47
N GLY A 250 -3.49 -26.56 -17.54
CA GLY A 250 -3.39 -26.29 -16.10
C GLY A 250 -1.98 -26.52 -15.57
N PHE A 251 -1.86 -26.47 -14.25
CA PHE A 251 -0.64 -26.76 -13.52
C PHE A 251 -0.41 -28.27 -13.43
N ALA A 252 0.84 -28.71 -13.57
CA ALA A 252 1.26 -30.04 -13.12
C ALA A 252 2.69 -30.01 -12.60
N GLN A 253 2.94 -30.61 -11.42
CA GLN A 253 4.29 -30.66 -10.84
C GLN A 253 5.13 -31.79 -11.44
N LYS A 254 5.55 -31.64 -12.70
CA LYS A 254 6.37 -32.67 -13.40
C LYS A 254 7.83 -32.69 -12.95
N LYS A 255 8.32 -31.61 -12.33
CA LYS A 255 9.72 -31.42 -11.94
C LYS A 255 9.83 -30.80 -10.56
N THR A 256 10.91 -31.12 -9.86
CA THR A 256 11.29 -30.46 -8.60
C THR A 256 11.93 -29.09 -8.84
N ILE A 257 12.62 -28.91 -9.98
CA ILE A 257 13.30 -27.66 -10.35
C ILE A 257 12.98 -27.36 -11.81
N TYR A 258 12.44 -26.18 -12.06
CA TYR A 258 12.15 -25.65 -13.39
C TYR A 258 13.29 -24.74 -13.85
N LYS A 259 13.62 -24.82 -15.15
CA LYS A 259 14.63 -23.97 -15.81
C LYS A 259 13.97 -22.78 -16.50
N ASP A 260 14.78 -21.80 -16.89
CA ASP A 260 14.32 -20.66 -17.68
C ASP A 260 13.54 -21.12 -18.93
N GLY A 261 12.36 -20.52 -19.12
CA GLY A 261 11.44 -20.87 -20.21
C GLY A 261 10.49 -22.03 -19.91
N GLU A 262 10.67 -22.75 -18.80
CA GLU A 262 9.74 -23.81 -18.38
C GLU A 262 8.62 -23.22 -17.52
N ASN A 263 7.37 -23.54 -17.84
CA ASN A 263 6.19 -23.03 -17.13
C ASN A 263 5.26 -24.18 -16.69
N PRO A 264 5.24 -24.54 -15.39
CA PRO A 264 4.42 -25.64 -14.90
C PRO A 264 2.92 -25.41 -15.05
N PHE A 265 2.46 -24.15 -15.13
CA PHE A 265 1.05 -23.79 -15.36
C PHE A 265 0.54 -24.10 -16.78
N THR A 266 1.40 -24.68 -17.62
CA THR A 266 1.05 -25.14 -18.96
C THR A 266 1.27 -26.64 -19.18
N ASP A 267 1.76 -27.35 -18.15
CA ASP A 267 2.15 -28.75 -18.24
C ASP A 267 1.00 -29.72 -17.97
N GLY A 268 -0.03 -29.28 -17.23
CA GLY A 268 -1.14 -30.10 -16.77
C GLY A 268 -2.45 -29.86 -17.50
N THR A 269 -3.52 -30.30 -16.85
CA THR A 269 -4.93 -30.08 -17.17
C THR A 269 -5.56 -29.27 -16.04
N CYS A 270 -6.64 -28.57 -16.32
CA CYS A 270 -7.45 -27.96 -15.28
C CYS A 270 -8.91 -28.34 -15.46
N ARG A 271 -9.65 -28.27 -14.37
CA ARG A 271 -10.99 -28.84 -14.23
C ARG A 271 -11.99 -27.72 -14.07
N PHE A 272 -13.17 -27.83 -14.67
CA PHE A 272 -14.22 -26.81 -14.52
C PHE A 272 -15.60 -27.41 -14.41
N ILE A 273 -16.51 -26.64 -13.82
CA ILE A 273 -17.91 -27.02 -13.68
C ILE A 273 -18.81 -25.76 -13.69
N PRO A 274 -20.03 -25.83 -14.26
CA PRO A 274 -20.99 -24.74 -14.16
C PRO A 274 -21.38 -24.41 -12.72
N THR A 275 -21.58 -23.12 -12.46
CA THR A 275 -22.00 -22.66 -11.14
C THR A 275 -23.46 -22.97 -10.86
N GLU A 276 -23.74 -23.13 -9.57
CA GLU A 276 -25.10 -23.21 -9.07
C GLU A 276 -25.38 -22.07 -8.09
N ARG A 277 -26.51 -21.39 -8.28
CA ARG A 277 -27.01 -20.43 -7.29
C ARG A 277 -27.42 -21.16 -6.03
N LYS A 278 -26.96 -20.65 -4.89
CA LYS A 278 -27.29 -21.16 -3.55
C LYS A 278 -28.82 -21.34 -3.37
N LYS A 279 -29.31 -22.58 -3.33
CA LYS A 279 -30.72 -22.92 -3.02
C LYS A 279 -30.85 -24.21 -2.18
N LYS A 280 -31.51 -24.03 -1.02
CA LYS A 280 -32.06 -24.99 -0.02
C LYS A 280 -31.15 -26.11 0.52
N LYS A 281 -31.23 -26.32 1.85
CA LYS A 281 -30.72 -27.50 2.56
C LYS A 281 -31.12 -28.80 1.81
N ASN A 282 -30.17 -29.73 1.67
CA ASN A 282 -30.33 -31.09 1.11
C ASN A 282 -30.14 -31.27 -0.42
N LYS A 283 -29.31 -30.46 -1.09
CA LYS A 283 -28.84 -30.77 -2.45
C LYS A 283 -27.45 -31.43 -2.41
N ASP A 284 -27.14 -32.24 -3.42
CA ASP A 284 -25.83 -32.89 -3.59
C ASP A 284 -24.73 -31.83 -3.48
N GLN A 285 -23.73 -32.06 -2.62
CA GLN A 285 -22.60 -31.14 -2.49
C GLN A 285 -21.68 -31.34 -3.70
N VAL A 286 -21.48 -30.30 -4.49
CA VAL A 286 -20.61 -30.33 -5.68
C VAL A 286 -19.35 -29.52 -5.38
N PHE A 287 -18.21 -30.21 -5.40
CA PHE A 287 -16.94 -29.63 -4.98
C PHE A 287 -15.72 -30.31 -5.62
N ALA A 288 -14.59 -29.63 -5.53
CA ALA A 288 -13.25 -30.20 -5.67
C ALA A 288 -12.52 -30.02 -4.34
N GLU A 289 -11.74 -31.02 -3.93
CA GLU A 289 -11.07 -31.09 -2.63
C GLU A 289 -9.59 -31.47 -2.81
N TRP A 290 -8.73 -30.80 -2.05
CA TRP A 290 -7.29 -31.04 -1.98
C TRP A 290 -6.90 -31.29 -0.52
N VAL A 291 -6.45 -32.50 -0.21
CA VAL A 291 -6.00 -32.91 1.13
C VAL A 291 -4.49 -33.21 1.08
N PRO A 292 -3.63 -32.32 1.60
CA PRO A 292 -2.18 -32.52 1.61
C PRO A 292 -1.75 -33.59 2.62
N THR A 293 -0.69 -34.33 2.28
CA THR A 293 0.07 -35.12 3.27
C THR A 293 1.26 -34.30 3.75
N LEU A 294 1.10 -33.60 4.88
CA LEU A 294 2.12 -32.68 5.41
C LEU A 294 3.20 -33.42 6.21
N PRO A 295 4.50 -33.11 6.03
CA PRO A 295 5.58 -33.81 6.72
C PRO A 295 5.74 -33.40 8.19
N ALA A 296 5.24 -32.22 8.59
CA ALA A 296 5.34 -31.70 9.94
C ALA A 296 4.17 -30.76 10.29
N THR A 297 3.81 -30.71 11.56
CA THR A 297 2.88 -29.68 12.09
C THR A 297 3.53 -28.30 11.97
N GLY A 298 2.76 -27.30 11.59
CA GLY A 298 3.24 -25.92 11.53
C GLY A 298 2.31 -24.99 10.77
N LYS A 299 2.78 -23.76 10.58
CA LYS A 299 2.14 -22.78 9.70
C LYS A 299 2.54 -23.01 8.26
N TYR A 300 1.56 -23.06 7.38
CA TYR A 300 1.70 -23.16 5.93
C TYR A 300 0.87 -22.06 5.27
N ALA A 301 1.48 -21.32 4.36
CA ALA A 301 0.78 -20.50 3.40
C ALA A 301 0.00 -21.40 2.43
N VAL A 302 -1.24 -21.04 2.18
CA VAL A 302 -2.13 -21.75 1.28
C VAL A 302 -2.33 -20.90 0.03
N TYR A 303 -1.98 -21.49 -1.11
CA TYR A 303 -2.18 -20.90 -2.42
C TYR A 303 -3.09 -21.78 -3.25
N VAL A 304 -3.93 -21.16 -4.08
CA VAL A 304 -4.74 -21.86 -5.09
C VAL A 304 -4.32 -21.43 -6.48
N SER A 305 -4.42 -22.33 -7.43
CA SER A 305 -4.30 -22.08 -8.86
C SER A 305 -5.64 -22.38 -9.55
N TYR A 306 -5.86 -21.71 -10.67
CA TYR A 306 -6.97 -21.94 -11.60
C TYR A 306 -6.61 -21.31 -12.94
N GLN A 307 -7.39 -21.61 -13.97
CA GLN A 307 -7.36 -20.88 -15.23
C GLN A 307 -8.57 -19.95 -15.34
N THR A 308 -8.36 -18.77 -15.92
CA THR A 308 -9.46 -17.88 -16.27
C THR A 308 -10.10 -18.39 -17.57
N LEU A 309 -11.38 -18.73 -17.50
CA LEU A 309 -12.18 -19.24 -18.61
C LEU A 309 -13.21 -18.19 -19.06
N PRO A 310 -13.77 -18.33 -20.27
CA PRO A 310 -14.97 -17.61 -20.64
C PRO A 310 -16.08 -17.87 -19.61
N ASN A 311 -16.65 -16.82 -19.04
CA ASN A 311 -17.65 -16.86 -17.97
C ASN A 311 -17.16 -17.39 -16.60
N SER A 312 -15.87 -17.32 -16.29
CA SER A 312 -15.40 -17.48 -14.91
C SER A 312 -16.11 -16.50 -13.97
N VAL A 313 -16.47 -16.96 -12.77
CA VAL A 313 -17.14 -16.13 -11.77
C VAL A 313 -16.16 -15.30 -10.96
N SER A 314 -16.61 -14.16 -10.41
CA SER A 314 -15.77 -13.33 -9.54
C SER A 314 -15.84 -13.69 -8.05
N ASP A 315 -16.68 -14.67 -7.68
CA ASP A 315 -16.98 -15.05 -6.30
C ASP A 315 -16.84 -16.56 -6.05
N ALA A 316 -15.88 -17.22 -6.71
CA ALA A 316 -15.61 -18.64 -6.52
C ALA A 316 -15.31 -18.94 -5.05
N LYS A 317 -16.07 -19.87 -4.45
CA LYS A 317 -16.06 -20.11 -3.00
C LYS A 317 -15.05 -21.18 -2.63
N TYR A 318 -14.01 -20.78 -1.90
CA TYR A 318 -13.03 -21.67 -1.30
C TYR A 318 -13.21 -21.76 0.22
N LEU A 319 -13.03 -22.94 0.77
CA LEU A 319 -12.99 -23.21 2.21
C LEU A 319 -11.62 -23.79 2.53
N VAL A 320 -10.91 -23.18 3.50
CA VAL A 320 -9.67 -23.72 4.05
C VAL A 320 -9.99 -24.28 5.42
N PHE A 321 -9.84 -25.60 5.59
CA PHE A 321 -9.95 -26.28 6.88
C PHE A 321 -8.55 -26.35 7.49
N HIS A 322 -8.41 -25.90 8.72
CA HIS A 322 -7.13 -25.84 9.43
C HIS A 322 -7.36 -25.98 10.95
N ASN A 323 -6.29 -26.04 11.75
CA ASN A 323 -6.39 -26.25 13.21
C ASN A 323 -7.17 -25.14 13.97
N GLY A 324 -7.44 -24.01 13.31
CA GLY A 324 -8.22 -22.89 13.85
C GLY A 324 -9.70 -22.90 13.43
N GLY A 325 -10.16 -23.93 12.73
CA GLY A 325 -11.52 -24.04 12.19
C GLY A 325 -11.54 -23.91 10.67
N VAL A 326 -12.54 -23.19 10.15
CA VAL A 326 -12.74 -23.02 8.70
C VAL A 326 -12.71 -21.55 8.32
N THR A 327 -11.85 -21.20 7.37
CA THR A 327 -11.81 -19.86 6.79
C THR A 327 -12.40 -19.90 5.37
N GLU A 328 -13.43 -19.11 5.13
CA GLU A 328 -14.11 -19.00 3.83
C GLU A 328 -13.57 -17.82 3.02
N PHE A 329 -13.34 -18.07 1.73
CA PHE A 329 -12.86 -17.11 0.77
C PHE A 329 -13.75 -17.05 -0.46
N LYS A 330 -13.85 -15.85 -1.03
CA LYS A 330 -14.29 -15.62 -2.40
C LYS A 330 -13.09 -15.22 -3.25
N VAL A 331 -12.86 -15.93 -4.35
CA VAL A 331 -11.77 -15.68 -5.27
C VAL A 331 -12.33 -15.28 -6.63
N ASN A 332 -11.81 -14.17 -7.17
CA ASN A 332 -12.21 -13.68 -8.48
C ASN A 332 -11.42 -14.38 -9.58
N GLN A 333 -12.02 -15.42 -10.17
CA GLN A 333 -11.38 -16.22 -11.21
C GLN A 333 -11.37 -15.56 -12.59
N LYS A 334 -11.90 -14.33 -12.73
CA LYS A 334 -11.81 -13.53 -13.98
C LYS A 334 -10.43 -12.93 -14.20
N ILE A 335 -9.55 -12.97 -13.19
CA ILE A 335 -8.20 -12.41 -13.22
C ILE A 335 -7.24 -13.40 -12.54
N GLY A 336 -5.93 -13.29 -12.84
CA GLY A 336 -4.91 -14.04 -12.10
C GLY A 336 -4.94 -15.57 -12.31
N GLY A 337 -5.48 -16.05 -13.43
CA GLY A 337 -5.34 -17.45 -13.82
C GLY A 337 -3.89 -17.80 -14.23
N GLY A 338 -3.49 -19.05 -14.02
CA GLY A 338 -2.16 -19.55 -14.36
C GLY A 338 -1.03 -19.05 -13.45
N THR A 339 -1.35 -18.77 -12.18
CA THR A 339 -0.39 -18.39 -11.14
C THR A 339 -0.90 -18.82 -9.77
N TRP A 340 -0.03 -18.76 -8.76
CA TRP A 340 -0.42 -18.95 -7.36
C TRP A 340 -1.17 -17.73 -6.79
N VAL A 341 -2.34 -17.99 -6.21
CA VAL A 341 -3.19 -17.01 -5.53
C VAL A 341 -3.20 -17.29 -4.04
N TYR A 342 -2.63 -16.39 -3.24
CA TYR A 342 -2.52 -16.54 -1.79
C TYR A 342 -3.88 -16.35 -1.09
N LEU A 343 -4.27 -17.32 -0.25
CA LEU A 343 -5.47 -17.22 0.59
C LEU A 343 -5.15 -16.81 2.03
N GLY A 344 -4.01 -17.25 2.56
CA GLY A 344 -3.65 -17.01 3.94
C GLY A 344 -2.58 -17.99 4.43
N THR A 345 -2.15 -17.81 5.67
CA THR A 345 -1.26 -18.74 6.37
C THR A 345 -2.00 -19.32 7.56
N PHE A 346 -2.04 -20.65 7.65
CA PHE A 346 -2.81 -21.37 8.66
C PHE A 346 -1.97 -22.46 9.31
N GLU A 347 -2.34 -22.84 10.53
CA GLU A 347 -1.72 -23.94 11.27
C GLU A 347 -2.36 -25.27 10.85
N PHE A 348 -1.55 -26.26 10.53
CA PHE A 348 -1.97 -27.61 10.17
C PHE A 348 -1.17 -28.65 10.95
N ASP A 349 -1.80 -29.79 11.21
CA ASP A 349 -1.12 -30.96 11.76
C ASP A 349 -0.39 -31.78 10.69
N LYS A 350 0.67 -32.47 11.11
CA LYS A 350 1.37 -33.47 10.30
C LYS A 350 0.40 -34.55 9.79
N GLY A 351 0.66 -35.03 8.58
CA GLY A 351 -0.07 -36.13 7.95
C GLY A 351 -1.15 -35.65 6.99
N SER A 352 -2.04 -36.58 6.62
CA SER A 352 -3.25 -36.31 5.83
C SER A 352 -4.45 -36.36 6.76
N ASN A 353 -5.16 -35.25 6.89
CA ASN A 353 -6.23 -35.08 7.87
C ASN A 353 -7.49 -34.51 7.20
N ASP A 354 -8.67 -34.99 7.59
CA ASP A 354 -9.98 -34.51 7.12
C ASP A 354 -10.37 -33.12 7.68
N TYR A 355 -9.50 -32.50 8.46
CA TYR A 355 -9.61 -31.11 8.94
C TYR A 355 -8.43 -30.24 8.47
N GLY A 356 -7.57 -30.76 7.59
CA GLY A 356 -6.47 -30.02 6.97
C GLY A 356 -6.58 -30.14 5.45
N MET A 357 -7.40 -29.28 4.82
CA MET A 357 -7.74 -29.39 3.40
C MET A 357 -8.19 -28.06 2.81
N VAL A 358 -8.27 -27.99 1.48
CA VAL A 358 -8.95 -26.92 0.75
C VAL A 358 -10.09 -27.50 -0.08
N VAL A 359 -11.25 -26.85 -0.05
CA VAL A 359 -12.44 -27.23 -0.83
C VAL A 359 -12.90 -26.06 -1.69
N LEU A 360 -13.10 -26.31 -2.99
CA LEU A 360 -13.76 -25.39 -3.92
C LEU A 360 -15.18 -25.87 -4.16
N SER A 361 -16.17 -25.02 -3.86
CA SER A 361 -17.57 -25.27 -4.19
C SER A 361 -17.96 -24.65 -5.54
N ASN A 362 -18.92 -25.24 -6.24
CA ASN A 362 -19.55 -24.60 -7.40
C ASN A 362 -20.65 -23.57 -7.04
N GLU A 363 -20.87 -23.30 -5.75
CA GLU A 363 -21.77 -22.24 -5.29
C GLU A 363 -21.27 -20.86 -5.71
N SER A 364 -22.10 -20.10 -6.42
CA SER A 364 -21.82 -18.72 -6.79
C SER A 364 -23.11 -17.91 -6.93
N SER A 365 -23.03 -16.60 -6.72
CA SER A 365 -24.14 -15.68 -7.03
C SER A 365 -24.28 -15.40 -8.53
N GLU A 366 -23.18 -15.58 -9.27
CA GLU A 366 -23.08 -15.41 -10.71
C GLU A 366 -23.48 -16.68 -11.47
N HIS A 367 -23.98 -16.50 -12.69
CA HIS A 367 -24.11 -17.57 -13.66
C HIS A 367 -22.82 -17.66 -14.47
N GLY A 368 -22.12 -18.78 -14.37
CA GLY A 368 -20.83 -18.96 -15.02
C GLY A 368 -20.22 -20.32 -14.72
N VAL A 369 -18.89 -20.35 -14.59
CA VAL A 369 -18.13 -21.55 -14.24
C VAL A 369 -17.15 -21.26 -13.09
N VAL A 370 -16.85 -22.28 -12.30
CA VAL A 370 -15.66 -22.31 -11.45
C VAL A 370 -14.62 -23.24 -12.05
N CYS A 371 -13.35 -22.88 -11.92
CA CYS A 371 -12.19 -23.66 -12.34
C CYS A 371 -11.39 -24.13 -11.12
N ALA A 372 -10.98 -25.40 -11.14
CA ALA A 372 -10.10 -26.06 -10.19
C ALA A 372 -8.81 -26.46 -10.92
N ASP A 373 -7.66 -26.38 -10.25
CA ASP A 373 -6.36 -26.77 -10.80
C ASP A 373 -5.50 -27.36 -9.67
N ALA A 374 -4.67 -26.56 -9.02
CA ALA A 374 -3.78 -27.01 -7.96
C ALA A 374 -3.93 -26.19 -6.67
N VAL A 375 -3.56 -26.79 -5.55
CA VAL A 375 -3.41 -26.11 -4.24
C VAL A 375 -2.01 -26.39 -3.71
N ARG A 376 -1.34 -25.34 -3.23
CA ARG A 376 -0.02 -25.43 -2.62
C ARG A 376 -0.10 -25.06 -1.14
N PHE A 377 0.54 -25.87 -0.31
CA PHE A 377 0.74 -25.68 1.11
C PHE A 377 2.25 -25.51 1.38
N GLY A 378 2.65 -24.33 1.85
CA GLY A 378 4.05 -23.97 2.03
C GLY A 378 4.66 -23.26 0.84
#